data_AF-A0A2H1JHZ4-F1
#
_entry.id   AF-A0A2H1JHZ4-F1
#
_cell.length_a   1.000
_cell.length_b   1.000
_cell.length_c   1.000
_cell.angle_alpha   90.00
_cell.angle_beta   90.00
_cell.angle_gamma   90.00
#
_symmetry.space_group_name_H-M   'P 1'
#
loop_
_entity.id
_entity.type
_entity.pdbx_description
1 polymer ?
#
loop_
_entity_poly.entity_id
_entity_poly.type
_entity_poly.pdbx_seq_one_letter_code
_entity_poly.pdbx_strand_id
1 'polypeptide(L)'
;MGRFGRRGFFAASLGVAGIALSGCFRQAQTDPAAVADVLRSAVTAMPEHLDGEVQFQDSFSAGTTIGGVLTLAGSSSYEVADSLHAVLETIIRTYVDQPGTDTAFVRVEGHPSGDAATRVLAADIIPAASGANVTTDDLVEFYGI
;
A
#
# COMPACT_ATOMS: atom_id res chain seq x y z
N MET A 1 -19.97 -37.33 -63.27
CA MET A 1 -20.65 -36.19 -63.92
C MET A 1 -21.49 -35.48 -62.86
N GLY A 2 -21.44 -34.18 -62.57
CA GLY A 2 -20.83 -33.02 -63.21
C GLY A 2 -21.81 -31.86 -63.07
N ARG A 3 -21.52 -30.86 -62.22
CA ARG A 3 -21.84 -29.45 -62.52
C ARG A 3 -21.15 -28.49 -61.55
N PHE A 4 -20.32 -27.65 -62.13
CA PHE A 4 -19.79 -26.41 -61.56
C PHE A 4 -20.85 -25.29 -61.61
N GLY A 5 -20.80 -24.38 -60.64
CA GLY A 5 -21.37 -23.03 -60.66
C GLY A 5 -21.13 -22.39 -59.29
N ARG A 6 -20.01 -21.69 -59.02
CA ARG A 6 -19.56 -20.36 -59.45
C ARG A 6 -20.44 -19.21 -58.93
N ARG A 7 -19.85 -18.49 -57.96
CA ARG A 7 -19.99 -17.06 -57.57
C ARG A 7 -21.14 -16.64 -56.65
N GLY A 8 -20.75 -16.26 -55.43
CA GLY A 8 -21.38 -15.23 -54.63
C GLY A 8 -20.29 -14.52 -53.80
N PHE A 9 -19.97 -13.28 -54.15
CA PHE A 9 -19.19 -12.35 -53.35
C PHE A 9 -20.08 -11.73 -52.26
N PHE A 10 -19.42 -11.18 -51.24
CA PHE A 10 -19.86 -10.17 -50.27
C PHE A 10 -20.25 -10.61 -48.85
N ALA A 11 -19.58 -9.91 -47.93
CA ALA A 11 -20.05 -9.41 -46.64
C ALA A 11 -20.26 -10.43 -45.52
N ALA A 12 -19.37 -10.42 -44.53
CA ALA A 12 -19.60 -9.67 -43.30
C ALA A 12 -18.44 -9.95 -42.32
N SER A 13 -17.60 -8.94 -42.12
CA SER A 13 -17.01 -8.69 -40.81
C SER A 13 -18.10 -8.68 -39.76
N LEU A 14 -17.96 -9.44 -38.67
CA LEU A 14 -18.43 -9.18 -37.30
C LEU A 14 -18.42 -10.48 -36.50
N GLY A 15 -17.59 -10.53 -35.45
CA GLY A 15 -17.51 -11.66 -34.55
C GLY A 15 -16.45 -11.49 -33.47
N VAL A 16 -16.27 -10.27 -32.97
CA VAL A 16 -15.61 -10.05 -31.69
C VAL A 16 -16.57 -10.59 -30.63
N ALA A 17 -16.36 -11.84 -30.21
CA ALA A 17 -16.91 -12.35 -28.96
C ALA A 17 -15.84 -12.14 -27.90
N GLY A 18 -15.64 -10.88 -27.51
CA GLY A 18 -14.99 -10.54 -26.25
C GLY A 18 -15.90 -11.03 -25.14
N ILE A 19 -15.50 -12.11 -24.48
CA ILE A 19 -16.13 -12.53 -23.23
C ILE A 19 -15.75 -11.46 -22.22
N ALA A 20 -16.65 -10.48 -22.05
CA ALA A 20 -16.57 -9.53 -20.96
C ALA A 20 -16.71 -10.32 -19.66
N LEU A 21 -15.57 -10.48 -18.97
CA LEU A 21 -15.56 -10.87 -17.57
C LEU A 21 -16.12 -9.69 -16.76
N SER A 22 -17.43 -9.58 -16.71
CA SER A 22 -18.13 -8.76 -15.71
C SER A 22 -18.02 -9.46 -14.36
N GLY A 23 -16.82 -9.41 -13.77
CA GLY A 23 -16.49 -10.02 -12.50
C GLY A 23 -15.74 -9.04 -11.61
N CYS A 24 -16.44 -8.51 -10.61
CA CYS A 24 -15.89 -8.13 -9.31
C CYS A 24 -14.69 -7.15 -9.28
N PHE A 25 -14.82 -5.94 -9.81
CA PHE A 25 -13.99 -4.82 -9.31
C PHE A 25 -14.65 -4.21 -8.08
N ARG A 26 -14.72 -5.00 -6.98
CA ARG A 26 -14.59 -4.39 -5.66
C ARG A 26 -13.14 -3.95 -5.62
N GLN A 27 -12.88 -2.65 -5.78
CA GLN A 27 -11.61 -2.05 -5.36
C GLN A 27 -11.32 -2.66 -3.99
N ALA A 28 -10.30 -3.52 -3.91
CA ALA A 28 -10.06 -4.33 -2.73
C ALA A 28 -9.85 -3.36 -1.58
N GLN A 29 -10.88 -3.20 -0.74
CA GLN A 29 -10.82 -2.29 0.37
C GLN A 29 -9.69 -2.81 1.26
N THR A 30 -8.65 -2.00 1.40
CA THR A 30 -7.46 -2.28 2.19
C THR A 30 -7.92 -2.71 3.58
N ASP A 31 -7.64 -3.97 3.96
CA ASP A 31 -7.98 -4.47 5.29
C ASP A 31 -7.05 -3.82 6.32
N PRO A 32 -7.54 -2.92 7.19
CA PRO A 32 -6.68 -2.19 8.12
C PRO A 32 -5.93 -3.11 9.08
N ALA A 33 -6.52 -4.24 9.45
CA ALA A 33 -5.89 -5.21 10.33
C ALA A 33 -4.73 -5.92 9.63
N ALA A 34 -4.91 -6.28 8.35
CA ALA A 34 -3.85 -6.89 7.55
C ALA A 34 -2.67 -5.93 7.35
N VAL A 35 -2.92 -4.65 7.08
CA VAL A 35 -1.86 -3.64 6.96
C VAL A 35 -1.12 -3.45 8.30
N ALA A 36 -1.86 -3.39 9.41
CA ALA A 36 -1.25 -3.31 10.74
C ALA A 36 -0.33 -4.50 11.03
N ASP A 37 -0.79 -5.72 10.73
CA ASP A 37 -0.03 -6.95 10.96
C ASP A 37 1.23 -7.02 10.09
N VAL A 38 1.13 -6.62 8.82
CA VAL A 38 2.27 -6.59 7.89
C VAL A 38 3.30 -5.55 8.33
N LEU A 39 2.88 -4.34 8.71
CA LEU A 39 3.78 -3.29 9.23
C LEU A 39 4.50 -3.73 10.51
N ARG A 40 3.74 -4.28 11.47
CA ARG A 40 4.31 -4.80 12.72
C ARG A 40 5.34 -5.89 12.42
N SER A 41 4.97 -6.86 11.59
CA SER A 41 5.84 -8.00 11.27
C SER A 41 7.12 -7.55 10.57
N ALA A 42 7.02 -6.59 9.64
CA ALA A 42 8.18 -6.04 8.94
C ALA A 42 9.16 -5.37 9.89
N VAL A 43 8.67 -4.54 10.83
CA VAL A 43 9.52 -3.84 11.80
C VAL A 43 10.11 -4.78 12.85
N THR A 44 9.32 -5.71 13.40
CA THR A 44 9.81 -6.67 14.41
C THR A 44 10.84 -7.66 13.83
N ALA A 45 10.86 -7.87 12.52
CA ALA A 45 11.87 -8.70 11.87
C ALA A 45 13.23 -7.99 11.70
N MET A 46 13.30 -6.67 11.94
CA MET A 46 14.51 -5.89 11.74
C MET A 46 15.52 -6.12 12.87
N PRO A 47 16.83 -6.21 12.56
CA PRO A 47 17.86 -6.28 13.59
C PRO A 47 17.97 -4.99 14.43
N GLU A 48 17.51 -3.86 13.89
CA GLU A 48 17.44 -2.58 14.59
C GLU A 48 16.33 -2.52 15.65
N HIS A 49 15.31 -3.38 15.56
CA HIS A 49 14.19 -3.43 16.50
C HIS A 49 14.52 -4.32 17.70
N LEU A 50 14.28 -3.82 18.92
CA LEU A 50 14.48 -4.57 20.15
C LEU A 50 13.16 -4.76 20.92
N ASP A 51 12.32 -3.73 21.00
CA ASP A 51 11.03 -3.77 21.69
C ASP A 51 10.11 -2.62 21.21
N GLY A 52 8.85 -2.65 21.64
CA GLY A 52 7.82 -1.71 21.23
C GLY A 52 7.13 -2.11 19.93
N GLU A 53 6.09 -1.38 19.55
CA GLU A 53 5.23 -1.73 18.42
C GLU A 53 4.89 -0.51 17.58
N VAL A 54 4.87 -0.71 16.26
CA VAL A 54 4.26 0.22 15.31
C VAL A 54 2.77 -0.07 15.22
N GLN A 55 1.99 0.98 15.39
CA GLN A 55 0.54 0.98 15.30
C GLN A 55 0.10 1.61 13.98
N PHE A 56 -0.93 1.02 13.41
CA PHE A 56 -1.62 1.52 12.22
C PHE A 56 -3.04 1.88 12.61
N GLN A 57 -3.48 3.08 12.25
CA GLN A 57 -4.86 3.50 12.40
C GLN A 57 -5.33 4.13 11.11
N ASP A 58 -6.41 3.58 10.57
CA ASP A 58 -7.08 4.13 9.41
C ASP A 58 -8.47 4.64 9.82
N SER A 59 -8.73 5.91 9.54
CA SER A 59 -9.95 6.59 9.90
C SER A 59 -10.45 7.42 8.74
N PHE A 60 -11.71 7.20 8.35
CA PHE A 60 -12.36 8.00 7.31
C PHE A 60 -12.34 9.51 7.62
N SER A 61 -12.44 9.91 8.90
CA SER A 61 -12.49 11.32 9.29
C SER A 61 -11.14 11.91 9.69
N ALA A 62 -10.21 11.09 10.20
CA ALA A 62 -8.90 11.56 10.69
C ALA A 62 -7.74 11.24 9.74
N GLY A 63 -7.99 10.49 8.67
CA GLY A 63 -6.98 9.99 7.75
C GLY A 63 -6.24 8.76 8.31
N THR A 64 -5.22 8.34 7.56
CA THR A 64 -4.37 7.21 7.91
C THR A 64 -3.14 7.67 8.69
N THR A 65 -2.84 6.99 9.79
CA THR A 65 -1.68 7.28 10.64
C THR A 65 -0.90 6.02 10.98
N ILE A 66 0.43 6.14 10.98
CA ILE A 66 1.36 5.11 11.39
C ILE A 66 2.23 5.71 12.50
N GLY A 67 2.28 5.07 13.67
CA GLY A 67 3.12 5.59 14.74
C GLY A 67 3.48 4.58 15.80
N GLY A 68 4.44 4.93 16.65
CA GLY A 68 4.92 4.02 17.68
C GLY A 68 6.07 4.61 18.48
N VAL A 69 6.35 3.98 19.61
CA VAL A 69 7.55 4.23 20.42
C VAL A 69 8.30 2.92 20.50
N LEU A 70 9.54 2.92 20.00
CA LEU A 70 10.35 1.73 19.80
C LEU A 70 11.62 1.79 20.64
N THR A 71 12.01 0.65 21.19
CA THR A 71 13.36 0.44 21.65
C THR A 71 14.18 -0.06 20.47
N LEU A 72 15.24 0.67 20.13
CA LEU A 72 16.07 0.40 18.95
C LEU A 72 17.51 0.09 19.35
N ALA A 73 18.22 -0.58 18.44
CA ALA A 73 19.65 -0.79 18.53
C ALA A 73 20.40 0.56 18.58
N GLY A 74 21.53 0.55 19.28
CA GLY A 74 22.34 1.74 19.54
C GLY A 74 22.37 2.13 21.00
N SER A 75 23.38 2.94 21.34
CA SER A 75 23.68 3.41 22.70
C SER A 75 23.71 4.94 22.82
N SER A 76 23.63 5.63 21.68
CA SER A 76 23.61 7.08 21.59
C SER A 76 22.45 7.55 20.70
N SER A 77 22.11 8.84 20.79
CA SER A 77 21.09 9.44 19.93
C SER A 77 21.41 9.32 18.45
N TYR A 78 22.69 9.34 18.05
CA TYR A 78 23.09 9.17 16.65
C TYR A 78 22.88 7.75 16.16
N GLU A 79 23.31 6.74 16.92
CA GLU A 79 23.12 5.33 16.55
C GLU A 79 21.63 4.93 16.52
N VAL A 80 20.84 5.50 17.42
CA VAL A 80 19.38 5.32 17.45
C VAL A 80 18.72 6.04 16.27
N ALA A 81 19.23 7.20 15.85
CA ALA A 81 18.73 7.90 14.67
C ALA A 81 18.98 7.08 13.38
N ASP A 82 20.15 6.46 13.24
CA ASP A 82 20.46 5.58 12.11
C ASP A 82 19.53 4.35 12.10
N SER A 83 19.31 3.74 13.27
CA SER A 83 18.36 2.63 13.41
C SER A 83 16.93 3.05 13.09
N LEU A 84 16.51 4.24 13.55
CA LEU A 84 15.19 4.78 13.27
C LEU A 84 15.01 5.09 11.78
N HIS A 85 16.06 5.54 11.09
CA HIS A 85 16.03 5.75 9.66
C HIS A 85 15.74 4.46 8.89
N ALA A 86 16.41 3.36 9.24
CA ALA A 86 16.14 2.05 8.63
C ALA A 86 14.69 1.59 8.89
N VAL A 87 14.18 1.80 10.11
CA VAL A 87 12.79 1.48 10.46
C VAL A 87 11.80 2.29 9.62
N LEU A 88 12.03 3.60 9.44
CA LEU A 88 11.18 4.44 8.59
C LEU A 88 11.19 3.97 7.14
N GLU A 89 12.36 3.67 6.58
CA GLU A 89 12.45 3.17 5.21
C GLU A 89 11.64 1.87 5.05
N THR A 90 11.74 0.97 6.03
CA THR A 90 10.99 -0.28 6.05
C THR A 90 9.48 -0.03 6.14
N ILE A 91 9.02 0.87 7.01
CA ILE A 91 7.61 1.26 7.11
C ILE A 91 7.11 1.81 5.78
N ILE A 92 7.85 2.76 5.18
CA ILE A 92 7.47 3.42 3.93
C ILE A 92 7.32 2.40 2.81
N ARG A 93 8.35 1.57 2.60
CA ARG A 93 8.34 0.54 1.55
C ARG A 93 7.19 -0.45 1.77
N THR A 94 7.04 -0.95 2.99
CA THR A 94 6.02 -1.93 3.33
C THR A 94 4.61 -1.39 3.11
N TYR A 95 4.37 -0.12 3.47
CA TYR A 95 3.07 0.53 3.31
C TYR A 95 2.74 0.83 1.84
N VAL A 96 3.69 1.34 1.07
CA VAL A 96 3.51 1.63 -0.37
C VAL A 96 3.24 0.37 -1.18
N ASP A 97 3.83 -0.77 -0.77
CA ASP A 97 3.60 -2.06 -1.43
C ASP A 97 2.20 -2.65 -1.14
N GLN A 98 1.42 -2.06 -0.21
CA GLN A 98 0.05 -2.49 0.03
C GLN A 98 -0.89 -1.90 -1.04
N PRO A 99 -1.81 -2.71 -1.60
CA PRO A 99 -2.77 -2.22 -2.59
C PRO A 99 -3.76 -1.23 -1.96
N GLY A 100 -4.12 -0.19 -2.69
CA GLY A 100 -5.23 0.70 -2.32
C GLY A 100 -5.00 1.53 -1.04
N THR A 101 -3.74 1.79 -0.67
CA THR A 101 -3.41 2.61 0.50
C THR A 101 -3.57 4.09 0.23
N ASP A 102 -4.21 4.78 1.17
CA ASP A 102 -4.35 6.23 1.19
C ASP A 102 -3.05 6.93 1.64
N THR A 103 -3.04 8.26 1.59
CA THR A 103 -1.92 9.04 2.15
C THR A 103 -1.85 8.82 3.66
N ALA A 104 -0.66 8.47 4.17
CA ALA A 104 -0.45 8.20 5.58
C ALA A 104 0.51 9.20 6.23
N PHE A 105 0.17 9.64 7.45
CA PHE A 105 1.06 10.40 8.32
C PHE A 105 1.85 9.46 9.22
N VAL A 106 3.17 9.53 9.17
CA VAL A 106 4.07 8.69 9.96
C VAL A 106 4.65 9.51 11.11
N ARG A 107 4.60 8.97 12.33
CA ARG A 107 5.26 9.55 13.52
C ARG A 107 5.78 8.44 14.44
N VAL A 108 7.09 8.20 14.38
CA VAL A 108 7.74 7.12 15.15
C VAL A 108 8.84 7.71 16.03
N GLU A 109 8.87 7.28 17.28
CA GLU A 109 9.91 7.61 18.24
C GLU A 109 10.78 6.38 18.50
N GLY A 110 12.09 6.57 18.57
CA GLY A 110 13.07 5.54 18.92
C GLY A 110 13.90 5.95 20.13
N HIS A 111 14.27 4.99 20.98
CA HIS A 111 15.21 5.20 22.08
C HIS A 111 16.08 3.95 22.30
N PRO A 112 17.28 4.08 22.90
CA PRO A 112 18.12 2.93 23.21
C PRO A 112 17.52 2.11 24.36
N SER A 113 17.97 0.86 24.48
CA SER A 113 17.61 -0.01 25.61
C SER A 113 18.12 0.56 26.94
N GLY A 114 17.25 0.61 27.95
CA GLY A 114 17.60 1.10 29.29
C GLY A 114 17.70 2.61 29.45
N ASP A 115 17.55 3.40 28.38
CA ASP A 115 17.53 4.87 28.45
C ASP A 115 16.45 5.46 27.54
N ALA A 116 15.22 5.51 28.07
CA ALA A 116 14.08 6.11 27.38
C ALA A 116 14.10 7.65 27.36
N ALA A 117 15.10 8.31 27.97
CA ALA A 117 15.24 9.77 27.93
C ALA A 117 15.96 10.23 26.66
N THR A 118 16.88 9.41 26.14
CA THR A 118 17.53 9.62 24.83
C THR A 118 16.57 9.22 23.72
N ARG A 119 15.64 10.11 23.37
CA ARG A 119 14.65 9.87 22.31
C ARG A 119 15.00 10.59 21.02
N VAL A 120 14.76 9.90 19.91
CA VAL A 120 14.79 10.46 18.56
C VAL A 120 13.39 10.32 17.98
N LEU A 121 12.87 11.42 17.43
CA LEU A 121 11.57 11.46 16.76
C LEU A 121 11.80 11.58 15.26
N ALA A 122 11.04 10.81 14.50
CA ALA A 122 10.91 11.01 13.06
C ALA A 122 9.45 11.11 12.66
N ALA A 123 9.20 11.95 11.67
CA ALA A 123 7.88 12.15 11.08
C ALA A 123 8.00 12.30 9.57
N ASP A 124 7.02 11.75 8.85
CA ASP A 124 6.98 11.78 7.39
C ASP A 124 5.53 11.70 6.87
N ILE A 125 5.34 11.92 5.57
CA ILE A 125 4.08 11.74 4.85
C ILE A 125 4.33 10.78 3.68
N ILE A 126 3.62 9.65 3.69
CA ILE A 126 3.64 8.69 2.59
C ILE A 126 2.46 9.00 1.66
N PRO A 127 2.69 9.32 0.38
CA PRO A 127 1.60 9.57 -0.56
C PRO A 127 0.78 8.29 -0.79
N ALA A 128 -0.49 8.46 -1.17
CA ALA A 128 -1.35 7.34 -1.55
C ALA A 128 -0.74 6.51 -2.70
N ALA A 129 -1.02 5.20 -2.70
CA ALA A 129 -0.65 4.32 -3.79
C ALA A 129 -1.28 4.78 -5.12
N SER A 130 -0.57 4.58 -6.23
CA SER A 130 -1.10 4.88 -7.56
C SER A 130 -2.39 4.08 -7.80
N GLY A 131 -3.47 4.76 -8.20
CA GLY A 131 -4.79 4.15 -8.39
C GLY A 131 -5.63 3.98 -7.11
N ALA A 132 -5.19 4.49 -5.95
CA ALA A 132 -6.02 4.50 -4.74
C ALA A 132 -7.19 5.50 -4.83
N ASN A 133 -7.01 6.59 -5.58
CA ASN A 133 -8.05 7.58 -5.81
C ASN A 133 -8.89 7.22 -7.05
N VAL A 134 -10.21 7.30 -6.92
CA VAL A 134 -11.14 7.23 -8.05
C VAL A 134 -10.87 8.42 -8.98
N THR A 135 -10.45 8.13 -10.19
CA THR A 135 -10.25 9.12 -11.25
C THR A 135 -11.55 9.39 -12.00
N THR A 136 -11.61 10.50 -12.74
CA THR A 136 -12.72 10.74 -13.68
C THR A 136 -12.85 9.60 -14.69
N ASP A 137 -11.73 9.00 -15.10
CA ASP A 137 -11.72 7.88 -16.04
C ASP A 137 -12.36 6.61 -15.41
N ASP A 138 -12.11 6.36 -14.12
CA ASP A 138 -12.78 5.28 -13.38
C ASP A 138 -14.30 5.51 -13.26
N LEU A 139 -14.73 6.78 -13.09
CA LEU A 139 -16.15 7.14 -13.07
C LEU A 139 -16.80 6.98 -14.45
N VAL A 140 -16.12 7.38 -15.51
CA VAL A 140 -16.56 7.23 -16.91
C VAL A 140 -16.69 5.74 -17.26
N GLU A 141 -15.72 4.93 -16.86
CA GLU A 141 -15.75 3.47 -17.06
C GLU A 141 -16.89 2.81 -16.27
N PHE A 142 -17.15 3.26 -15.03
CA PHE A 142 -18.17 2.69 -14.17
C PHE A 142 -19.61 3.13 -14.53
N TYR A 143 -19.81 4.41 -14.83
CA TYR A 143 -21.13 4.99 -15.09
C TYR A 143 -21.46 5.12 -16.59
N GLY A 144 -20.47 4.96 -17.48
CA GLY A 144 -20.66 5.11 -18.93
C GLY A 144 -21.03 6.54 -19.35
N ILE A 145 -20.59 7.55 -18.59
CA ILE A 145 -20.88 8.98 -18.81
C ILE A 145 -19.80 9.69 -19.61
#